data_AF-A0A1C5ZTZ4-F1
#
_entry.id   AF-A0A1C5ZTZ4-F1
#
_cell.length_a   1.000
_cell.length_b   1.000
_cell.length_c   1.000
_cell.angle_alpha   90.00
_cell.angle_beta   90.00
_cell.angle_gamma   90.00
#
_symmetry.space_group_name_H-M   'P 1'
#
loop_
_entity.id
_entity.type
_entity.pdbx_description
1 polymer ?
#
loop_
_entity_poly.entity_id
_entity_poly.type
_entity_poly.pdbx_seq_one_letter_code
_entity_poly.pdbx_strand_id
1 'polypeptide(L)'
;MKKKMLVAALMLIVMMTQISAFASSYATYAVHNEKAVLKAADNLGEYAVIPKELEGVTVEGIGADAFKNNKELKGIEIPETVSYIEWGAFEGCDNLTDINIPQNVMKIEDMTFADCTSLENIKLPEKLQEIGVKAFSNTDLKEIVIPDGTKAIDIKAFENCKNLKTVVLPKSVEYIAVGAFDGCEKVNVKCVKGTYAEEYLKANKISYIAH
;
A
#
# COMPACT_ATOMS: atom_id res chain seq x y z
N MET A 1 -36.44 -24.40 10.11
CA MET A 1 -35.37 -23.70 9.37
C MET A 1 -34.83 -22.40 10.02
N LYS A 2 -35.29 -21.95 11.20
CA LYS A 2 -34.81 -20.68 11.80
C LYS A 2 -33.82 -20.79 12.98
N LYS A 3 -33.34 -21.99 13.34
CA LYS A 3 -32.40 -22.20 14.48
C LYS A 3 -30.94 -22.47 14.08
N LYS A 4 -30.61 -22.62 12.79
CA LYS A 4 -29.22 -22.84 12.32
C LYS A 4 -28.51 -21.57 11.83
N MET A 5 -29.21 -20.44 11.72
CA MET A 5 -28.64 -19.18 11.20
C MET A 5 -28.16 -18.21 12.30
N LEU A 6 -28.45 -18.50 13.57
CA LEU A 6 -28.05 -17.65 14.70
C LEU A 6 -26.67 -18.02 15.29
N VAL A 7 -26.24 -19.28 15.16
CA VAL A 7 -24.98 -19.78 15.75
C VAL A 7 -23.76 -19.38 14.92
N ALA A 8 -23.88 -19.33 13.59
CA ALA A 8 -22.80 -18.86 12.71
C ALA A 8 -22.54 -17.35 12.84
N ALA A 9 -23.59 -16.54 13.01
CA ALA A 9 -23.46 -15.11 13.24
C ALA A 9 -22.87 -14.80 14.63
N LEU A 10 -23.24 -15.56 15.67
CA LEU A 10 -22.62 -15.43 17.00
C LEU A 10 -21.15 -15.90 17.01
N MET A 11 -20.79 -16.96 16.28
CA MET A 11 -19.39 -17.39 16.15
C MET A 11 -18.54 -16.39 15.36
N LEU A 12 -19.08 -15.74 14.33
CA LEU A 12 -18.41 -14.64 13.62
C LEU A 12 -18.19 -13.42 14.52
N ILE A 13 -19.21 -13.04 15.30
CA ILE A 13 -19.14 -11.90 16.23
C ILE A 13 -18.17 -12.18 17.38
N VAL A 14 -18.13 -13.41 17.91
CA VAL A 14 -17.18 -13.82 18.96
C VAL A 14 -15.74 -13.89 18.41
N MET A 15 -15.53 -14.32 17.16
CA MET A 15 -14.21 -14.23 16.48
C MET A 15 -13.76 -12.78 16.31
N MET A 16 -14.64 -11.88 15.88
CA MET A 16 -14.31 -10.45 15.74
C MET A 16 -13.95 -9.78 17.08
N THR A 17 -14.57 -10.18 18.19
CA THR A 17 -14.22 -9.66 19.53
C THR A 17 -12.94 -10.22 20.13
N GLN A 18 -12.43 -11.37 19.66
CA GLN A 18 -11.12 -11.89 20.11
C GLN A 18 -9.93 -11.37 19.30
N ILE A 19 -10.16 -10.89 18.06
CA ILE A 19 -9.09 -10.33 17.23
C ILE A 19 -8.50 -9.05 17.83
N SER A 20 -9.31 -8.21 18.49
CA SER A 20 -8.79 -7.00 19.17
C SER A 20 -7.85 -7.30 20.35
N ALA A 21 -7.89 -8.52 20.91
CA ALA A 21 -6.99 -8.97 21.98
C ALA A 21 -5.73 -9.69 21.44
N PHE A 22 -5.73 -10.14 20.18
CA PHE A 22 -4.60 -10.87 19.59
C PHE A 22 -3.46 -9.96 19.10
N ALA A 23 -3.74 -8.68 18.81
CA ALA A 23 -2.72 -7.75 18.34
C ALA A 23 -1.70 -7.37 19.43
N SER A 24 -2.04 -7.41 20.72
CA SER A 24 -1.22 -6.76 21.75
C SER A 24 0.07 -7.51 22.15
N SER A 25 0.22 -8.81 21.85
CA SER A 25 1.46 -9.56 22.17
C SER A 25 2.51 -9.52 21.06
N TYR A 26 2.11 -9.12 19.85
CA TYR A 26 2.92 -9.20 18.63
C TYR A 26 3.06 -7.84 17.94
N ALA A 27 2.30 -6.84 18.37
CA ALA A 27 2.37 -5.48 17.87
C ALA A 27 2.60 -4.48 19.01
N THR A 28 3.52 -3.54 18.78
CA THR A 28 3.83 -2.44 19.69
C THR A 28 3.22 -1.16 19.16
N TYR A 29 2.51 -0.41 20.00
CA TYR A 29 1.92 0.88 19.66
C TYR A 29 2.50 1.99 20.53
N ALA A 30 2.66 3.17 19.95
CA ALA A 30 2.95 4.40 20.68
C ALA A 30 1.73 5.31 20.68
N VAL A 31 1.42 5.91 21.83
CA VAL A 31 0.31 6.87 21.96
C VAL A 31 0.86 8.28 22.16
N HIS A 32 0.44 9.22 21.32
CA HIS A 32 0.75 10.64 21.43
C HIS A 32 -0.48 11.47 21.06
N ASN A 33 -0.82 12.48 21.86
CA ASN A 33 -1.98 13.36 21.66
C ASN A 33 -3.29 12.62 21.34
N GLU A 34 -3.62 11.58 22.13
CA GLU A 34 -4.83 10.76 21.95
C GLU A 34 -4.90 10.02 20.60
N LYS A 35 -3.74 9.77 19.97
CA LYS A 35 -3.60 8.98 18.74
C LYS A 35 -2.59 7.87 18.95
N ALA A 36 -2.94 6.67 18.49
CA ALA A 36 -2.08 5.50 18.51
C ALA A 36 -1.42 5.30 17.14
N VAL A 37 -0.15 4.93 17.16
CA VAL A 37 0.64 4.61 15.97
C VAL A 37 1.25 3.23 16.16
N LEU A 38 1.01 2.34 15.20
CA LEU A 38 1.65 1.03 15.19
C LEU A 38 3.15 1.22 14.92
N LYS A 39 4.03 0.78 15.82
CA LYS A 39 5.48 0.98 15.70
C LYS A 39 6.25 -0.26 15.25
N ALA A 40 5.76 -1.44 15.60
CA ALA A 40 6.36 -2.70 15.20
C ALA A 40 5.31 -3.81 15.27
N ALA A 41 5.40 -4.78 14.38
CA ALA A 41 4.47 -5.90 14.25
C ALA A 41 5.23 -7.15 13.77
N ASP A 42 5.61 -7.99 14.72
CA ASP A 42 6.41 -9.19 14.49
C ASP A 42 5.62 -10.45 14.86
N ASN A 43 5.77 -11.53 14.09
CA ASN A 43 5.13 -12.84 14.37
C ASN A 43 3.58 -12.79 14.44
N LEU A 44 2.93 -11.93 13.65
CA LEU A 44 1.46 -11.88 13.52
C LEU A 44 0.89 -13.09 12.75
N GLY A 45 1.74 -13.95 12.20
CA GLY A 45 1.35 -15.02 11.28
C GLY A 45 1.00 -14.51 9.89
N GLU A 46 0.23 -15.30 9.15
CA GLU A 46 -0.05 -15.02 7.73
C GLU A 46 -1.02 -13.85 7.50
N TYR A 47 -1.82 -13.47 8.50
CA TYR A 47 -2.84 -12.42 8.34
C TYR A 47 -2.88 -11.51 9.56
N ALA A 48 -2.78 -10.20 9.32
CA ALA A 48 -2.84 -9.17 10.35
C ALA A 48 -4.11 -8.33 10.25
N VAL A 49 -4.62 -7.87 11.40
CA VAL A 49 -5.72 -6.90 11.48
C VAL A 49 -5.26 -5.77 12.39
N ILE A 50 -5.14 -4.56 11.85
CA ILE A 50 -4.88 -3.38 12.66
C ILE A 50 -6.23 -2.91 13.24
N PRO A 51 -6.38 -2.83 14.57
CA PRO A 51 -7.62 -2.36 15.16
C PRO A 51 -7.78 -0.86 14.90
N LYS A 52 -9.02 -0.40 14.68
CA LYS A 52 -9.33 1.03 14.55
C LYS A 52 -9.03 1.85 15.82
N GLU A 53 -9.04 1.18 16.98
CA GLU A 53 -8.90 1.79 18.31
C GLU A 53 -8.15 0.83 19.25
N LEU A 54 -7.35 1.38 20.16
CA LEU A 54 -6.66 0.68 21.24
C LEU A 54 -7.00 1.35 22.56
N GLU A 55 -7.68 0.64 23.45
CA GLU A 55 -8.08 1.17 24.77
C GLU A 55 -8.83 2.51 24.68
N GLY A 56 -9.63 2.70 23.62
CA GLY A 56 -10.38 3.93 23.35
C GLY A 56 -9.61 5.02 22.60
N VAL A 57 -8.33 4.78 22.27
CA VAL A 57 -7.47 5.67 21.49
C VAL A 57 -7.50 5.27 20.02
N THR A 58 -7.82 6.19 19.10
CA THR A 58 -7.85 5.90 17.66
C THR A 58 -6.46 5.54 17.12
N VAL A 59 -6.36 4.46 16.35
CA VAL A 59 -5.15 4.12 15.59
C VAL A 59 -5.15 4.92 14.29
N GLU A 60 -4.16 5.81 14.15
CA GLU A 60 -4.10 6.81 13.09
C GLU A 60 -2.95 6.58 12.09
N GLY A 61 -1.95 5.78 12.48
CA GLY A 61 -0.76 5.62 11.65
C GLY A 61 -0.11 4.25 11.75
N ILE A 62 0.59 3.90 10.67
CA ILE A 62 1.57 2.82 10.65
C ILE A 62 2.95 3.47 10.57
N GLY A 63 3.75 3.21 11.60
CA GLY A 63 5.08 3.80 11.76
C GLY A 63 6.12 3.18 10.85
N ALA A 64 7.27 3.83 10.79
CA ALA A 64 8.38 3.42 9.95
C ALA A 64 8.81 1.99 10.28
N ASP A 65 9.11 1.22 9.24
CA ASP A 65 9.54 -0.18 9.34
C ASP A 65 8.58 -1.13 10.11
N ALA A 66 7.34 -0.74 10.39
CA ALA A 66 6.46 -1.47 11.33
C ALA A 66 6.25 -2.95 11.00
N PHE A 67 6.20 -3.33 9.73
CA PHE A 67 6.12 -4.73 9.25
C PHE A 67 7.35 -5.13 8.41
N LYS A 68 8.45 -4.37 8.48
CA LYS A 68 9.62 -4.62 7.64
C LYS A 68 10.14 -6.04 7.80
N ASN A 69 10.43 -6.69 6.68
CA ASN A 69 10.86 -8.07 6.56
C ASN A 69 9.90 -9.10 7.18
N ASN A 70 8.61 -8.79 7.32
CA ASN A 70 7.64 -9.78 7.76
C ASN A 70 7.41 -10.82 6.65
N LYS A 71 8.19 -11.91 6.72
CA LYS A 71 8.18 -13.00 5.72
C LYS A 71 6.98 -13.93 5.86
N GLU A 72 6.14 -13.78 6.87
CA GLU A 72 4.93 -14.61 7.03
C GLU A 72 3.68 -13.91 6.50
N LEU A 73 3.63 -12.58 6.59
CA LEU A 73 2.46 -11.78 6.23
C LEU A 73 2.07 -11.97 4.77
N LYS A 74 0.87 -12.51 4.55
CA LYS A 74 0.23 -12.66 3.23
C LYS A 74 -0.84 -11.61 2.97
N GLY A 75 -1.50 -11.13 4.03
CA GLY A 75 -2.54 -10.12 3.93
C GLY A 75 -2.72 -9.32 5.21
N ILE A 76 -3.22 -8.10 5.07
CA ILE A 76 -3.46 -7.19 6.19
C ILE A 76 -4.74 -6.38 6.00
N GLU A 77 -5.53 -6.25 7.07
CA GLU A 77 -6.64 -5.30 7.14
C GLU A 77 -6.19 -4.03 7.86
N ILE A 78 -6.21 -2.91 7.14
CA ILE A 78 -5.87 -1.57 7.68
C ILE A 78 -7.16 -0.75 7.79
N PRO A 79 -7.50 -0.19 8.98
CA PRO A 79 -8.74 0.55 9.17
C PRO A 79 -8.66 1.94 8.52
N GLU A 80 -9.80 2.48 8.11
CA GLU A 80 -9.92 3.84 7.51
C GLU A 80 -9.53 4.99 8.47
N THR A 81 -9.35 4.68 9.76
CA THR A 81 -8.81 5.63 10.75
C THR A 81 -7.32 5.92 10.51
N VAL A 82 -6.61 5.03 9.82
CA VAL A 82 -5.20 5.24 9.44
C VAL A 82 -5.14 6.29 8.33
N SER A 83 -4.44 7.40 8.60
CA SER A 83 -4.25 8.52 7.67
C SER A 83 -2.83 8.62 7.12
N TYR A 84 -1.87 7.87 7.65
CA TYR A 84 -0.51 7.81 7.12
C TYR A 84 0.15 6.45 7.34
N ILE A 85 1.06 6.12 6.43
CA ILE A 85 1.93 4.95 6.46
C ILE A 85 3.34 5.48 6.22
N GLU A 86 4.21 5.37 7.21
CA GLU A 86 5.57 5.90 7.13
C GLU A 86 6.48 5.03 6.24
N TRP A 87 7.69 5.54 5.98
CA TRP A 87 8.68 4.92 5.11
C TRP A 87 9.05 3.49 5.57
N GLY A 88 9.31 2.62 4.61
CA GLY A 88 9.73 1.23 4.87
C GLY A 88 8.70 0.33 5.59
N ALA A 89 7.49 0.82 5.86
CA ALA A 89 6.54 0.13 6.74
C ALA A 89 6.24 -1.33 6.35
N PHE A 90 6.28 -1.68 5.06
CA PHE A 90 6.10 -3.06 4.58
C PHE A 90 7.31 -3.55 3.75
N GLU A 91 8.46 -2.88 3.82
CA GLU A 91 9.66 -3.25 3.04
C GLU A 91 10.02 -4.73 3.25
N GLY A 92 10.21 -5.49 2.19
CA GLY A 92 10.59 -6.90 2.25
C GLY A 92 9.50 -7.84 2.79
N CYS A 93 8.22 -7.48 2.74
CA CYS A 93 7.11 -8.42 2.99
C CYS A 93 6.92 -9.35 1.79
N ASP A 94 7.85 -10.28 1.56
CA ASP A 94 7.94 -11.08 0.33
C ASP A 94 6.69 -11.91 0.03
N ASN A 95 5.88 -12.26 1.03
CA ASN A 95 4.68 -13.09 0.89
C ASN A 95 3.38 -12.27 0.81
N LEU A 96 3.43 -10.95 0.98
CA LEU A 96 2.26 -10.07 0.90
C LEU A 96 1.79 -10.02 -0.56
N THR A 97 0.59 -10.54 -0.84
CA THR A 97 0.09 -10.63 -2.22
C THR A 97 -0.81 -9.46 -2.61
N ASP A 98 -1.57 -8.94 -1.65
CA ASP A 98 -2.57 -7.90 -1.86
C ASP A 98 -2.68 -7.01 -0.62
N ILE A 99 -2.87 -5.70 -0.85
CA ILE A 99 -3.12 -4.74 0.23
C ILE A 99 -4.07 -3.61 -0.23
N ASN A 100 -4.98 -3.21 0.65
CA ASN A 100 -5.84 -2.05 0.44
C ASN A 100 -5.33 -0.89 1.29
N ILE A 101 -5.00 0.23 0.65
CA ILE A 101 -4.55 1.44 1.35
C ILE A 101 -5.76 2.30 1.75
N PRO A 102 -5.85 2.74 3.02
CA PRO A 102 -6.95 3.60 3.49
C PRO A 102 -7.09 4.89 2.68
N GLN A 103 -8.33 5.35 2.47
CA GLN A 103 -8.64 6.47 1.57
C GLN A 103 -8.13 7.84 2.05
N ASN A 104 -7.72 7.93 3.33
CA ASN A 104 -7.17 9.14 3.91
C ASN A 104 -5.65 9.27 3.76
N VAL A 105 -4.96 8.23 3.27
CA VAL A 105 -3.52 8.29 3.00
C VAL A 105 -3.25 9.17 1.79
N MET A 106 -2.39 10.18 1.97
CA MET A 106 -2.07 11.16 0.93
C MET A 106 -0.73 10.90 0.23
N LYS A 107 0.14 10.08 0.81
CA LYS A 107 1.45 9.74 0.26
C LYS A 107 1.77 8.27 0.50
N ILE A 108 2.32 7.61 -0.51
CA ILE A 108 3.08 6.38 -0.30
C ILE A 108 4.53 6.81 -0.10
N GLU A 109 5.04 6.63 1.11
CA GLU A 109 6.39 7.09 1.49
C GLU A 109 7.49 6.23 0.84
N ASP A 110 8.74 6.65 1.08
CA ASP A 110 9.91 5.99 0.55
C ASP A 110 9.97 4.52 0.99
N MET A 111 10.26 3.64 0.03
CA MET A 111 10.45 2.20 0.25
C MET A 111 9.28 1.48 0.94
N THR A 112 8.08 2.08 1.06
CA THR A 112 6.97 1.52 1.84
C THR A 112 6.64 0.07 1.45
N PHE A 113 6.69 -0.28 0.16
CA PHE A 113 6.47 -1.64 -0.36
C PHE A 113 7.66 -2.17 -1.15
N ALA A 114 8.86 -1.60 -0.97
CA ALA A 114 10.05 -2.09 -1.64
C ALA A 114 10.29 -3.56 -1.29
N ASP A 115 10.72 -4.37 -2.26
CA ASP A 115 11.00 -5.80 -2.12
C ASP A 115 9.80 -6.66 -1.67
N CYS A 116 8.56 -6.18 -1.77
CA CYS A 116 7.36 -7.01 -1.64
C CYS A 116 7.18 -7.89 -2.89
N THR A 117 8.01 -8.92 -3.03
CA THR A 117 8.19 -9.71 -4.26
C THR A 117 7.00 -10.58 -4.68
N SER A 118 5.96 -10.72 -3.85
CA SER A 118 4.70 -11.36 -4.23
C SER A 118 3.53 -10.38 -4.37
N LEU A 119 3.73 -9.07 -4.18
CA LEU A 119 2.66 -8.08 -4.23
C LEU A 119 2.20 -7.88 -5.67
N GLU A 120 1.07 -8.49 -6.02
CA GLU A 120 0.53 -8.48 -7.39
C GLU A 120 -0.47 -7.34 -7.61
N ASN A 121 -1.23 -6.99 -6.57
CA ASN A 121 -2.28 -5.97 -6.65
C ASN A 121 -2.24 -5.03 -5.44
N ILE A 122 -2.43 -3.74 -5.72
CA ILE A 122 -2.62 -2.72 -4.70
C ILE A 122 -3.71 -1.75 -5.14
N LYS A 123 -4.58 -1.36 -4.21
CA LYS A 123 -5.52 -0.26 -4.43
C LYS A 123 -5.00 0.99 -3.76
N LEU A 124 -4.67 1.99 -4.59
CA LEU A 124 -4.23 3.30 -4.13
C LEU A 124 -5.44 4.16 -3.70
N PRO A 125 -5.25 5.05 -2.72
CA PRO A 125 -6.33 5.90 -2.20
C PRO A 125 -6.65 7.07 -3.13
N GLU A 126 -7.90 7.48 -3.25
CA GLU A 126 -8.33 8.55 -4.18
C GLU A 126 -7.67 9.90 -3.90
N LYS A 127 -7.22 10.15 -2.66
CA LYS A 127 -6.57 11.40 -2.24
C LYS A 127 -5.04 11.39 -2.41
N LEU A 128 -4.46 10.35 -3.02
CA LEU A 128 -3.01 10.23 -3.15
C LEU A 128 -2.42 11.38 -3.96
N GLN A 129 -1.36 11.99 -3.42
CA GLN A 129 -0.64 13.11 -4.01
C GLN A 129 0.75 12.72 -4.50
N GLU A 130 1.40 11.76 -3.84
CA GLU A 130 2.81 11.44 -4.10
C GLU A 130 3.11 9.95 -3.89
N ILE A 131 4.00 9.43 -4.74
CA ILE A 131 4.62 8.10 -4.60
C ILE A 131 6.13 8.32 -4.45
N GLY A 132 6.66 7.92 -3.30
CA GLY A 132 8.02 8.19 -2.87
C GLY A 132 9.09 7.32 -3.55
N VAL A 133 10.33 7.55 -3.14
CA VAL A 133 11.52 6.90 -3.69
C VAL A 133 11.44 5.41 -3.46
N LYS A 134 11.57 4.63 -4.54
CA LYS A 134 11.52 3.16 -4.50
C LYS A 134 10.26 2.56 -3.84
N ALA A 135 9.18 3.32 -3.71
CA ALA A 135 7.98 2.90 -2.97
C ALA A 135 7.47 1.50 -3.34
N PHE A 136 7.59 1.10 -4.61
CA PHE A 136 7.20 -0.20 -5.15
C PHE A 136 8.34 -0.93 -5.86
N SER A 137 9.60 -0.60 -5.54
CA SER A 137 10.76 -1.24 -6.18
C SER A 137 10.76 -2.75 -5.93
N ASN A 138 11.08 -3.54 -6.96
CA ASN A 138 11.12 -5.02 -6.92
C ASN A 138 9.80 -5.69 -6.48
N THR A 139 8.64 -5.12 -6.81
CA THR A 139 7.32 -5.75 -6.58
C THR A 139 6.86 -6.59 -7.78
N ASP A 140 5.85 -7.46 -7.59
CA ASP A 140 5.26 -8.27 -8.65
C ASP A 140 4.01 -7.66 -9.29
N LEU A 141 3.84 -6.34 -9.12
CA LEU A 141 2.67 -5.62 -9.60
C LEU A 141 2.46 -5.87 -11.10
N LYS A 142 1.24 -6.26 -11.48
CA LYS A 142 0.88 -6.52 -12.89
C LYS A 142 0.28 -5.30 -13.56
N GLU A 143 -0.52 -4.56 -12.81
CA GLU A 143 -1.17 -3.32 -13.21
C GLU A 143 -1.23 -2.36 -12.02
N ILE A 144 -1.08 -1.07 -12.29
CA ILE A 144 -1.37 -0.04 -11.30
C ILE A 144 -2.09 1.14 -11.94
N VAL A 145 -3.14 1.60 -11.26
CA VAL A 145 -3.90 2.80 -11.61
C VAL A 145 -3.53 3.89 -10.63
N ILE A 146 -2.83 4.92 -11.11
CA ILE A 146 -2.47 6.08 -10.30
C ILE A 146 -3.69 7.02 -10.24
N PRO A 147 -4.19 7.37 -9.05
CA PRO A 147 -5.44 8.11 -8.90
C PRO A 147 -5.28 9.59 -9.29
N ASP A 148 -6.37 10.18 -9.80
CA ASP A 148 -6.45 11.61 -10.07
C ASP A 148 -6.08 12.43 -8.81
N GLY A 149 -5.25 13.44 -9.00
CA GLY A 149 -4.71 14.24 -7.89
C GLY A 149 -3.25 13.93 -7.56
N THR A 150 -2.75 12.74 -7.94
CA THR A 150 -1.32 12.42 -7.80
C THR A 150 -0.49 13.36 -8.68
N LYS A 151 0.49 14.02 -8.05
CA LYS A 151 1.37 15.04 -8.64
C LYS A 151 2.76 14.50 -8.97
N ALA A 152 3.30 13.65 -8.12
CA ALA A 152 4.69 13.23 -8.19
C ALA A 152 4.85 11.70 -8.09
N ILE A 153 5.70 11.15 -8.96
CA ILE A 153 6.20 9.77 -8.92
C ILE A 153 7.72 9.85 -8.85
N ASP A 154 8.29 9.49 -7.71
CA ASP A 154 9.69 9.80 -7.41
C ASP A 154 10.68 8.72 -7.89
N ILE A 155 11.97 8.94 -7.58
CA ILE A 155 13.10 8.19 -8.11
C ILE A 155 12.87 6.70 -7.91
N LYS A 156 12.93 5.94 -9.00
CA LYS A 156 12.87 4.48 -8.97
C LYS A 156 11.60 3.91 -8.30
N ALA A 157 10.51 4.69 -8.24
CA ALA A 157 9.26 4.30 -7.58
C ALA A 157 8.79 2.88 -7.97
N PHE A 158 8.91 2.49 -9.24
CA PHE A 158 8.58 1.17 -9.78
C PHE A 158 9.79 0.45 -10.36
N GLU A 159 11.01 0.74 -9.89
CA GLU A 159 12.23 0.07 -10.37
C GLU A 159 12.09 -1.45 -10.27
N ASN A 160 12.47 -2.18 -11.32
CA ASN A 160 12.46 -3.63 -11.43
C ASN A 160 11.09 -4.31 -11.16
N CYS A 161 9.98 -3.62 -11.39
CA CYS A 161 8.66 -4.26 -11.45
C CYS A 161 8.53 -5.06 -12.76
N LYS A 162 9.21 -6.21 -12.85
CA LYS A 162 9.39 -6.98 -14.11
C LYS A 162 8.08 -7.47 -14.73
N ASN A 163 7.05 -7.68 -13.91
CA ASN A 163 5.74 -8.13 -14.34
C ASN A 163 4.72 -7.00 -14.55
N LEU A 164 5.13 -5.74 -14.35
CA LEU A 164 4.29 -4.57 -14.56
C LEU A 164 4.05 -4.35 -16.05
N LYS A 165 2.81 -4.59 -16.48
CA LYS A 165 2.37 -4.48 -17.87
C LYS A 165 1.62 -3.19 -18.14
N THR A 166 0.83 -2.73 -17.18
CA THR A 166 -0.03 -1.56 -17.35
C THR A 166 0.17 -0.58 -16.22
N VAL A 167 0.47 0.68 -16.57
CA VAL A 167 0.41 1.80 -15.63
C VAL A 167 -0.56 2.81 -16.19
N VAL A 168 -1.57 3.23 -15.41
CA VAL A 168 -2.49 4.30 -15.82
C VAL A 168 -2.10 5.57 -15.07
N LEU A 169 -1.64 6.58 -15.81
CA LEU A 169 -1.27 7.88 -15.26
C LEU A 169 -2.39 8.90 -15.45
N PRO A 170 -2.77 9.64 -14.39
CA PRO A 170 -3.77 10.69 -14.49
C PRO A 170 -3.18 11.94 -15.13
N LYS A 171 -4.05 12.85 -15.58
CA LYS A 171 -3.63 14.15 -16.13
C LYS A 171 -2.93 15.05 -15.10
N SER A 172 -3.07 14.75 -13.81
CA SER A 172 -2.58 15.57 -12.70
C SER A 172 -1.09 15.41 -12.44
N VAL A 173 -0.42 14.41 -13.03
CA VAL A 173 1.01 14.18 -12.83
C VAL A 173 1.80 15.35 -13.42
N GLU A 174 2.64 15.95 -12.59
CA GLU A 174 3.48 17.10 -12.90
C GLU A 174 4.97 16.77 -12.81
N TYR A 175 5.32 15.65 -12.17
CA TYR A 175 6.68 15.19 -12.00
C TYR A 175 6.77 13.66 -12.03
N ILE A 176 7.68 13.15 -12.86
CA ILE A 176 8.11 11.74 -12.85
C ILE A 176 9.63 11.76 -12.84
N ALA A 177 10.21 11.17 -11.80
CA ALA A 177 11.65 11.18 -11.62
C ALA A 177 12.39 10.25 -12.59
N VAL A 178 13.71 10.40 -12.64
CA VAL A 178 14.58 9.49 -13.39
C VAL A 178 14.45 8.07 -12.86
N GLY A 179 14.35 7.12 -13.80
CA GLY A 179 14.32 5.70 -13.51
C GLY A 179 13.07 5.20 -12.79
N ALA A 180 11.99 6.00 -12.72
CA ALA A 180 10.73 5.61 -12.09
C ALA A 180 10.20 4.24 -12.59
N PHE A 181 10.51 3.87 -13.84
CA PHE A 181 10.13 2.60 -14.46
C PHE A 181 11.34 1.78 -14.96
N ASP A 182 12.55 2.03 -14.43
CA ASP A 182 13.75 1.26 -14.83
C ASP A 182 13.54 -0.23 -14.54
N GLY A 183 13.98 -1.11 -15.44
CA GLY A 183 13.81 -2.57 -15.27
C GLY A 183 12.37 -3.08 -15.45
N CYS A 184 11.40 -2.22 -15.79
CA CYS A 184 10.05 -2.64 -16.19
C CYS A 184 10.05 -3.09 -17.65
N GLU A 185 10.42 -4.35 -17.92
CA GLU A 185 10.70 -4.85 -19.27
C GLU A 185 9.52 -4.81 -20.26
N LYS A 186 8.27 -4.79 -19.77
CA LYS A 186 7.04 -4.93 -20.59
C LYS A 186 6.00 -3.85 -20.30
N VAL A 187 6.37 -2.76 -19.66
CA VAL A 187 5.42 -1.73 -19.26
C VAL A 187 4.87 -0.98 -20.47
N ASN A 188 3.55 -0.86 -20.52
CA ASN A 188 2.83 0.02 -21.42
C ASN A 188 1.99 0.99 -20.60
N VAL A 189 2.32 2.27 -20.71
CA VAL A 189 1.70 3.32 -19.89
C VAL A 189 0.49 3.91 -20.63
N LYS A 190 -0.65 4.03 -19.96
CA LYS A 190 -1.79 4.80 -20.46
C LYS A 190 -1.74 6.19 -19.85
N CYS A 191 -1.83 7.22 -20.69
CA CYS A 191 -1.85 8.62 -20.24
C CYS A 191 -2.82 9.45 -21.08
N VAL A 192 -3.13 10.66 -20.63
CA VAL A 192 -3.97 11.62 -21.36
C VAL A 192 -3.09 12.42 -22.32
N LYS A 193 -3.54 12.61 -23.57
CA LYS A 193 -2.80 13.37 -24.59
C LYS A 193 -2.58 14.83 -24.17
N GLY A 194 -1.39 15.37 -24.48
CA GLY A 194 -1.01 16.76 -24.21
C GLY A 194 -0.66 17.04 -22.74
N THR A 195 -0.40 16.01 -21.94
CA THR A 195 -0.02 16.14 -20.53
C THR A 195 1.49 15.98 -20.34
N TYR A 196 1.98 16.44 -19.18
CA TYR A 196 3.37 16.22 -18.77
C TYR A 196 3.76 14.74 -18.81
N ALA A 197 2.87 13.84 -18.38
CA ALA A 197 3.11 12.40 -18.44
C ALA A 197 3.41 11.92 -19.87
N GLU A 198 2.66 12.38 -20.87
CA GLU A 198 2.91 12.02 -22.27
C GLU A 198 4.29 12.54 -22.74
N GLU A 199 4.67 13.77 -22.37
CA GLU A 199 5.97 14.36 -22.71
C GLU A 199 7.13 13.58 -22.08
N TYR A 200 7.01 13.21 -20.80
CA TYR A 200 7.99 12.39 -20.11
C TYR A 200 8.16 11.02 -20.78
N LEU A 201 7.05 10.33 -21.10
CA LEU A 201 7.08 9.01 -21.74
C LEU A 201 7.74 9.06 -23.11
N LYS A 202 7.44 10.10 -23.90
CA LYS A 202 8.11 10.38 -25.19
C LYS A 202 9.61 10.58 -25.02
N ALA A 203 10.02 11.45 -24.09
CA ALA A 203 11.43 11.79 -23.88
C ALA A 203 12.27 10.59 -23.42
N ASN A 204 11.68 9.71 -22.61
CA ASN A 204 12.35 8.54 -22.05
C ASN A 204 12.14 7.25 -22.88
N LYS A 205 11.46 7.33 -24.04
CA LYS A 205 11.19 6.19 -24.94
C LYS A 205 10.46 5.02 -24.25
N ILE A 206 9.60 5.32 -23.29
CA ILE A 206 8.75 4.33 -22.60
C ILE A 206 7.55 4.04 -23.50
N SER A 207 7.10 2.79 -23.59
CA SER A 207 5.91 2.43 -24.39
C SER A 207 4.65 3.02 -23.76
N TYR A 208 3.77 3.63 -24.56
CA TYR A 208 2.54 4.22 -24.06
C TYR A 208 1.39 4.23 -25.08
N ILE A 209 0.16 4.39 -24.57
CA ILE A 209 -1.06 4.70 -25.31
C ILE A 209 -1.64 6.01 -24.75
N ALA A 210 -1.70 7.04 -25.59
CA ALA A 210 -2.37 8.30 -25.25
C ALA A 210 -3.84 8.27 -25.71
N HIS A 211 -4.76 8.74 -24.87
CA HIS A 211 -6.18 8.89 -25.16
C HIS A 211 -6.65 10.34 -24.98
#